data_AF-A0A0Q9YJF4-F1
#
_entry.id   AF-A0A0Q9YJF4-F1
#
_cell.length_a   1.000
_cell.length_b   1.000
_cell.length_c   1.000
_cell.angle_alpha   90.00
_cell.angle_beta   90.00
_cell.angle_gamma   90.00
#
_symmetry.space_group_name_H-M   'P 1'
#
loop_
_entity.id
_entity.type
_entity.pdbx_description
1 polymer ?
#
loop_
_entity_poly.entity_id
_entity_poly.type
_entity_poly.pdbx_seq_one_letter_code
_entity_poly.pdbx_strand_id
1 'polypeptide(L)'
;MKLADIWNSHVAYTKEFSTTTRQLAFASIAVCWVLKPQNIEILTLTPLVWAIIFAVVYFISDCLQYASGALVHYRLAKKCEAQQLDSIPKSPRLDIFPYLFLTLKGIALIVSYIAIGFYLF
;
A
#
# COMPACT_ATOMS: atom_id res chain seq x y z
N MET A 1 -12.36 11.25 -20.15
CA MET A 1 -13.08 10.32 -19.26
C MET A 1 -13.88 11.15 -18.27
N LYS A 2 -15.09 10.73 -17.91
CA LYS A 2 -15.81 11.42 -16.83
C LYS A 2 -15.05 11.20 -15.53
N LEU A 3 -15.22 12.11 -14.58
CA LEU A 3 -14.54 12.05 -13.29
C LEU A 3 -14.83 10.73 -12.55
N ALA A 4 -16.08 10.28 -12.61
CA ALA A 4 -16.52 9.00 -12.06
C ALA A 4 -15.80 7.79 -12.69
N ASP A 5 -15.59 7.79 -14.02
CA ASP A 5 -14.90 6.69 -14.71
C ASP A 5 -13.44 6.59 -14.26
N ILE A 6 -12.79 7.74 -14.03
CA ILE A 6 -11.41 7.82 -13.55
C ILE A 6 -11.29 7.21 -12.15
N TRP A 7 -12.23 7.53 -11.27
CA TRP A 7 -12.27 6.95 -9.92
C TRP A 7 -12.53 5.45 -9.97
N ASN A 8 -13.52 5.03 -10.76
CA ASN A 8 -13.90 3.63 -10.88
C ASN A 8 -12.74 2.79 -11.44
N SER A 9 -12.01 3.31 -12.42
CA SER A 9 -10.78 2.69 -12.92
C SER A 9 -9.74 2.54 -11.81
N HIS A 10 -9.49 3.60 -11.02
CA HIS A 10 -8.57 3.56 -9.87
C HIS A 10 -8.98 2.51 -8.83
N VAL A 11 -10.25 2.48 -8.44
CA VAL A 11 -10.76 1.52 -7.48
C VAL A 11 -10.68 0.10 -8.02
N ALA A 12 -10.99 -0.12 -9.30
CA ALA A 12 -11.01 -1.45 -9.90
C ALA A 12 -9.65 -2.16 -9.80
N TYR A 13 -8.54 -1.50 -10.15
CA TYR A 13 -7.22 -2.15 -10.10
C TYR A 13 -6.58 -2.17 -8.70
N THR A 14 -7.02 -1.31 -7.77
CA THR A 14 -6.40 -1.24 -6.44
C THR A 14 -7.14 -2.04 -5.38
N LYS A 15 -8.47 -2.14 -5.46
CA LYS A 15 -9.31 -2.63 -4.37
C LYS A 15 -9.05 -4.09 -4.05
N GLU A 16 -9.07 -4.96 -5.05
CA GLU A 16 -8.87 -6.40 -4.85
C GLU A 16 -7.46 -6.68 -4.32
N PHE A 17 -6.45 -6.09 -4.97
CA PHE A 17 -5.06 -6.23 -4.54
C PHE A 17 -4.82 -5.72 -3.11
N SER A 18 -5.31 -4.53 -2.75
CA SER A 18 -5.24 -4.01 -1.37
C SER A 18 -5.95 -4.91 -0.38
N THR A 19 -7.12 -5.44 -0.73
CA THR A 19 -7.91 -6.28 0.20
C THR A 19 -7.15 -7.56 0.55
N THR A 20 -6.68 -8.28 -0.46
CA THR A 20 -5.90 -9.52 -0.28
C THR A 20 -4.57 -9.25 0.42
N THR A 21 -3.84 -8.21 0.00
CA THR A 21 -2.53 -7.91 0.59
C THR A 21 -2.62 -7.41 2.04
N ARG A 22 -3.72 -6.76 2.45
CA ARG A 22 -3.92 -6.35 3.86
C ARG A 22 -4.10 -7.56 4.75
N GLN A 23 -4.88 -8.54 4.31
CA GLN A 23 -5.05 -9.80 5.04
C GLN A 23 -3.71 -10.50 5.21
N LEU A 24 -2.91 -10.57 4.15
CA LEU A 24 -1.55 -11.12 4.19
C LEU A 24 -0.61 -10.33 5.11
N ALA A 25 -0.71 -9.00 5.16
CA ALA A 25 0.09 -8.16 6.04
C ALA A 25 -0.29 -8.34 7.52
N PHE A 26 -1.59 -8.49 7.83
CA PHE A 26 -2.01 -8.87 9.18
C PHE A 26 -1.55 -10.28 9.55
N ALA A 27 -1.61 -11.22 8.61
CA ALA A 27 -1.10 -12.57 8.81
C ALA A 27 0.41 -12.59 9.06
N SER A 28 1.20 -11.76 8.36
CA SER A 28 2.66 -11.70 8.60
C SER A 28 2.97 -11.19 10.01
N ILE A 29 2.27 -10.16 10.48
CA ILE A 29 2.42 -9.66 11.86
C ILE A 29 2.00 -10.73 12.89
N ALA A 30 0.90 -11.44 12.64
CA ALA A 30 0.43 -12.51 13.52
C ALA A 30 1.45 -13.66 13.61
N VAL A 31 2.04 -14.08 12.49
CA VAL A 31 3.11 -15.07 12.47
C VAL A 31 4.33 -14.58 13.26
N CYS A 32 4.76 -13.33 13.06
CA CYS A 32 5.84 -12.75 13.86
C CYS A 32 5.52 -12.78 15.36
N TRP A 33 4.27 -12.49 15.75
CA TRP A 33 3.87 -12.52 17.15
C TRP A 33 3.92 -13.93 17.77
N VAL A 34 3.57 -14.97 17.00
CA VAL A 34 3.63 -16.37 17.45
C VAL A 34 5.07 -16.84 17.59
N LEU A 35 5.94 -16.45 16.67
CA LEU A 35 7.34 -16.87 16.61
C LEU A 35 8.29 -16.07 17.53
N LYS A 36 7.79 -15.06 18.25
CA LYS A 36 8.61 -14.21 19.10
C LYS A 36 9.31 -15.02 20.20
N PRO A 37 10.61 -14.80 20.46
CA PRO A 37 11.34 -15.51 21.51
C PRO A 37 10.83 -15.12 22.91
N GLN A 38 10.82 -16.07 23.85
CA GLN A 38 10.37 -15.85 25.23
C GLN A 38 11.43 -15.18 26.12
N ASN A 39 12.71 -15.37 25.82
CA ASN A 39 13.82 -14.73 26.53
C ASN A 39 14.31 -13.53 25.73
N ILE A 40 13.87 -12.34 26.14
CA ILE A 40 14.23 -11.05 25.54
C ILE A 40 15.57 -10.60 26.13
N GLU A 41 16.64 -11.36 25.89
CA GLU A 41 17.99 -10.83 26.07
C GLU A 41 18.42 -10.23 24.74
N ILE A 42 18.24 -8.90 24.70
CA ILE A 42 18.73 -7.98 23.67
C ILE A 42 17.87 -7.94 22.42
N LEU A 43 17.53 -6.70 22.07
CA LEU A 43 17.01 -6.16 20.83
C LEU A 43 17.94 -6.49 19.64
N THR A 44 18.31 -7.75 19.45
CA THR A 44 19.00 -8.19 18.24
C THR A 44 18.01 -7.97 17.10
N LEU A 45 18.49 -7.36 16.01
CA LEU A 45 17.76 -7.23 14.75
C LEU A 45 17.54 -8.62 14.14
N THR A 46 16.70 -9.41 14.79
CA THR A 46 16.27 -10.70 14.30
C THR A 46 15.50 -10.46 13.00
N PRO A 47 15.55 -11.40 12.05
CA PRO A 47 14.77 -11.31 10.81
C PRO A 47 13.28 -11.02 11.08
N LEU A 48 12.77 -11.44 12.24
CA LEU A 48 11.43 -11.14 12.74
C LEU A 48 11.14 -9.63 12.90
N VAL A 49 12.10 -8.86 13.44
CA VAL A 49 11.97 -7.40 13.59
C VAL A 49 11.92 -6.73 12.22
N TRP A 50 12.77 -7.17 11.30
CA TRP A 50 12.73 -6.70 9.91
C TRP A 50 11.39 -7.01 9.26
N ALA A 51 10.85 -8.22 9.46
CA ALA A 51 9.55 -8.59 8.94
C ALA A 51 8.44 -7.65 9.42
N ILE A 52 8.45 -7.26 10.70
CA ILE A 52 7.50 -6.29 11.27
C ILE A 52 7.71 -4.90 10.67
N ILE A 53 8.95 -4.42 10.56
CA ILE A 53 9.25 -3.12 9.95
C ILE A 53 8.69 -3.05 8.52
N PHE A 54 8.92 -4.09 7.71
CA PHE A 54 8.41 -4.16 6.35
C PHE A 54 6.88 -4.28 6.30
N ALA A 55 6.24 -4.95 7.26
CA ALA A 55 4.78 -4.94 7.38
C ALA A 55 4.23 -3.55 7.74
N VAL A 56 4.92 -2.78 8.59
CA VAL A 56 4.55 -1.38 8.89
C VAL A 56 4.71 -0.50 7.65
N VAL A 57 5.83 -0.63 6.92
CA VAL A 57 6.05 0.08 5.65
C VAL A 57 4.97 -0.25 4.63
N TYR A 58 4.50 -1.51 4.58
CA TYR A 58 3.34 -1.90 3.79
C TYR A 58 2.10 -1.08 4.15
N PHE A 59 1.72 -1.01 5.43
CA PHE A 59 0.51 -0.28 5.86
C PHE A 59 0.61 1.22 5.58
N ILE A 60 1.77 1.83 5.83
CA ILE A 60 2.01 3.23 5.51
C ILE A 60 1.82 3.46 4.00
N SER A 61 2.42 2.61 3.18
CA SER A 61 2.33 2.70 1.72
C SER A 61 0.90 2.47 1.21
N ASP A 62 0.15 1.54 1.79
CA ASP A 62 -1.25 1.29 1.43
C ASP A 62 -2.15 2.50 1.75
N CYS A 63 -1.95 3.15 2.90
CA CYS A 63 -2.61 4.41 3.24
C CYS A 63 -2.23 5.55 2.27
N LEU A 64 -0.94 5.71 1.98
CA LEU A 64 -0.44 6.75 1.07
C LEU A 64 -0.92 6.56 -0.37
N GLN A 65 -1.06 5.32 -0.82
CA GLN A 65 -1.66 5.02 -2.12
C GLN A 65 -3.08 5.55 -2.20
N TYR A 66 -3.92 5.24 -1.21
CA TYR A 66 -5.31 5.69 -1.20
C TYR A 66 -5.40 7.22 -1.08
N ALA A 67 -4.61 7.82 -0.17
CA ALA A 67 -4.57 9.27 0.02
C ALA A 67 -4.12 10.02 -1.25
N SER A 68 -3.10 9.52 -1.94
CA SER A 68 -2.62 10.12 -3.20
C SER A 68 -3.65 9.98 -4.32
N GLY A 69 -4.32 8.83 -4.45
CA GLY A 69 -5.42 8.63 -5.40
C GLY A 69 -6.59 9.60 -5.15
N ALA A 70 -7.01 9.73 -3.90
CA ALA A 70 -8.06 10.66 -3.49
C ALA A 70 -7.68 12.13 -3.76
N LEU A 71 -6.44 12.52 -3.48
CA LEU A 71 -5.95 13.88 -3.71
C LEU A 71 -5.89 14.23 -5.21
N VAL A 72 -5.45 13.29 -6.04
CA VAL A 72 -5.48 13.44 -7.51
C VAL A 72 -6.91 13.64 -7.99
N HIS A 73 -7.84 12.79 -7.53
CA HIS A 73 -9.25 12.91 -7.88
C HIS A 73 -9.83 14.26 -7.45
N TYR A 74 -9.59 14.70 -6.21
CA TYR A 74 -10.04 15.98 -5.69
C TYR A 74 -9.54 17.16 -6.53
N ARG A 75 -8.27 17.15 -6.93
CA ARG A 75 -7.69 18.19 -7.79
C ARG A 75 -8.32 18.20 -9.19
N LEU A 76 -8.65 17.03 -9.74
CA LEU A 76 -9.35 16.93 -11.02
C LEU A 76 -10.79 17.42 -10.91
N ALA A 77 -11.48 17.09 -9.81
CA ALA A 77 -12.84 17.56 -9.53
C ALA A 77 -12.92 19.08 -9.52
N LYS A 78 -12.04 19.73 -8.74
CA LYS A 78 -11.93 21.19 -8.69
C LYS A 78 -11.64 21.84 -10.04
N LYS A 79 -10.83 21.19 -10.88
CA LYS A 79 -10.54 21.69 -12.24
C LYS A 79 -11.76 21.57 -13.16
N CYS A 80 -12.49 20.47 -13.08
CA CYS A 80 -13.75 20.28 -13.81
C CYS A 80 -14.77 21.36 -13.43
N GLU A 81 -14.96 21.61 -12.12
CA GLU A 81 -15.86 22.64 -11.61
C GLU A 81 -15.45 24.05 -12.07
N ALA A 82 -14.17 24.40 -11.97
CA ALA A 82 -13.68 25.72 -12.35
C ALA A 82 -13.79 26.00 -13.87
N GLN A 83 -13.73 24.96 -14.70
CA GLN A 83 -13.78 25.08 -16.17
C GLN A 83 -15.16 24.76 -16.74
N GLN A 84 -16.16 24.43 -15.91
CA GLN A 84 -17.48 23.94 -16.33
C GLN A 84 -17.40 22.82 -17.39
N LEU A 85 -16.42 21.93 -17.22
CA LEU A 85 -16.17 20.82 -18.14
C LEU A 85 -16.78 19.53 -17.61
N ASP A 86 -17.59 18.87 -18.44
CA ASP A 86 -18.11 17.52 -18.17
C ASP A 86 -17.03 16.43 -18.15
N SER A 87 -15.90 16.69 -18.82
CA SER A 87 -14.77 15.75 -18.83
C SER A 87 -13.43 16.46 -19.00
N ILE A 88 -12.42 15.98 -18.28
CA ILE A 88 -11.03 16.43 -18.42
C ILE A 88 -10.15 15.23 -18.73
N PRO A 89 -9.22 15.33 -19.71
CA PRO A 89 -8.21 14.31 -19.91
C PRO A 89 -7.27 14.28 -18.70
N LYS A 90 -7.17 13.12 -18.05
CA LYS A 90 -6.24 12.91 -16.94
C LYS A 90 -4.82 12.82 -17.49
N SER A 91 -3.91 13.62 -16.94
CA SER A 91 -2.49 13.49 -17.26
C SER A 91 -1.92 12.21 -16.64
N PRO A 92 -1.19 11.37 -17.40
CA PRO A 92 -0.55 10.15 -16.87
C PRO A 92 0.41 10.41 -15.70
N ARG A 93 1.00 11.62 -15.64
CA ARG A 93 1.93 12.00 -14.57
C ARG A 93 1.30 12.04 -13.18
N LEU A 94 -0.03 12.24 -13.11
CA LEU A 94 -0.74 12.29 -11.85
C LEU A 94 -0.88 10.90 -11.19
N ASP A 95 -0.74 9.82 -11.96
CA ASP A 95 -0.83 8.44 -11.45
C ASP A 95 0.49 7.86 -10.96
N ILE A 96 1.60 8.60 -11.12
CA ILE A 96 2.92 8.14 -10.69
C ILE A 96 2.95 7.86 -9.19
N PHE A 97 2.38 8.73 -8.36
CA PHE A 97 2.41 8.55 -6.90
C PHE A 97 1.56 7.37 -6.43
N PRO A 98 0.26 7.24 -6.81
CA PRO A 98 -0.51 6.04 -6.46
C PRO A 98 0.15 4.74 -6.92
N TYR A 99 0.73 4.73 -8.13
CA TYR A 99 1.41 3.55 -8.66
C TYR A 99 2.72 3.23 -7.92
N LEU A 100 3.50 4.24 -7.55
CA LEU A 100 4.70 4.09 -6.74
C LEU A 100 4.38 3.43 -5.40
N PHE A 101 3.36 3.91 -4.70
CA PHE A 101 2.93 3.34 -3.42
C PHE A 101 2.35 1.93 -3.56
N LEU A 102 1.61 1.65 -4.65
CA LEU A 102 1.15 0.30 -4.99
C LEU A 102 2.31 -0.68 -5.16
N THR A 103 3.38 -0.25 -5.82
CA THR A 103 4.57 -1.09 -6.04
C THR A 103 5.36 -1.26 -4.75
N LEU A 104 5.59 -0.16 -4.02
CA LEU A 104 6.34 -0.17 -2.75
C LEU A 104 5.69 -1.09 -1.72
N LYS A 105 4.37 -1.04 -1.56
CA LYS A 105 3.69 -1.93 -0.61
C LYS A 105 3.82 -3.39 -1.04
N GLY A 106 3.71 -3.70 -2.34
CA GLY A 106 3.89 -5.06 -2.85
C GLY A 106 5.27 -5.62 -2.50
N ILE A 107 6.33 -4.83 -2.77
CA ILE A 107 7.71 -5.18 -2.42
C ILE A 107 7.88 -5.34 -0.91
N ALA A 108 7.38 -4.38 -0.12
CA ALA A 108 7.49 -4.43 1.34
C ALA A 108 6.85 -5.70 1.92
N LEU A 109 5.67 -6.09 1.41
CA LEU A 109 5.02 -7.32 1.85
C LEU A 109 5.83 -8.58 1.49
N ILE A 110 6.37 -8.65 0.27
CA ILE A 110 7.23 -9.77 -0.15
C ILE A 110 8.46 -9.87 0.75
N VAL A 111 9.15 -8.75 1.00
CA VAL A 111 10.33 -8.72 1.87
C VAL A 111 9.99 -9.13 3.31
N SER A 112 8.81 -8.73 3.82
CA SER A 112 8.32 -9.17 5.14
C SER A 112 8.24 -10.70 5.23
N TYR A 113 7.65 -11.36 4.23
CA TYR A 113 7.56 -12.83 4.21
C TYR A 113 8.91 -13.52 3.98
N ILE A 114 9.80 -12.94 3.18
CA ILE A 114 11.17 -13.45 3.02
C ILE A 114 11.91 -13.44 4.36
N ALA A 115 11.80 -12.35 5.13
CA ALA A 115 12.43 -12.23 6.44
C ALA A 115 11.85 -13.24 7.47
N ILE A 116 10.55 -13.53 7.41
CA ILE A 116 9.94 -14.63 8.19
C ILE A 116 10.54 -15.98 7.77
N GLY A 117 10.68 -16.22 6.46
CA GLY A 117 11.31 -17.44 5.94
C GLY A 117 12.73 -17.65 6.47
N PHE A 118 13.57 -16.61 6.42
CA PHE A 118 14.93 -16.65 6.97
C PHE A 118 15.00 -16.84 8.48
N TYR A 119 13.94 -16.57 9.22
CA TYR A 119 13.89 -16.87 10.65
C TYR A 119 13.61 -18.35 10.93
N LEU A 120 12.89 -19.02 10.03
CA LEU A 120 12.44 -20.41 10.20
C LEU A 120 13.48 -21.45 9.77
N PHE A 121 14.38 -21.09 8.85
CA PHE A 121 15.44 -21.96 8.32
C PHE A 121 16.81 -21.48 8.79
#